data_AF-M7VV61-F1
#
_entry.id   AF-M7VV61-F1
#
_cell.length_a   1.000
_cell.length_b   1.000
_cell.length_c   1.000
_cell.angle_alpha   90.00
_cell.angle_beta   90.00
_cell.angle_gamma   90.00
#
_symmetry.space_group_name_H-M   'P 1'
#
loop_
_entity.id
_entity.type
_entity.pdbx_description
1 polymer ?
#
loop_
_entity_poly.entity_id
_entity_poly.type
_entity_poly.pdbx_seq_one_letter_code
_entity_poly.pdbx_strand_id
1 'polypeptide(L)'
;MNDSLTPIIPIITTFNLKSCLFTPNNKCGYYFIDNNEHKLYYSIPTVPYIYCIETKLNDVIMTYCVIKNTIAYTLINQPKKILLLTKEGNKKVFECNESIIALDSYQKYVIAISSNYLFYLDTNEDRLRSTKHRPLTGWKWIGDCVITLTQMKKSIIYETYQLCEALHLIQSLTIPTTSKEKISFDVIKIRESSWIFSYQGNNKIAHLIEIGPQLKRVLELHVPVNNYAQVAVTGDLLLIMINSIGVLYEINNTANKIAIVKLPPFSLNNLRINHNQFINFNEQTITTLKADFALLSQSLLPAERYSFLLRHSAPQRVLQKALLSIFNDFAKGNIDFETLKDIFTISSESSAISSALVDWRPEPQVYCYVMIEFICSNKTKIPPPVYCRLIESLINDGQTSRLLMLLQYHIIPDDEIVALQLVSMREKCDFAYQFAMDMLKRMNKNNNQILQILIAIGDYAEALIFCISHKVQLSNHDITSLLSQVKNPVLLFQLNQYLQNKNTN
;
A
#
# COMPACT_ATOMS: atom_id res chain seq x y z
N MET A 1 12.65 -15.39 -15.23
CA MET A 1 11.67 -15.39 -16.34
C MET A 1 10.38 -14.82 -15.77
N ASN A 2 9.77 -13.90 -16.53
CA ASN A 2 8.47 -13.22 -16.34
C ASN A 2 8.24 -12.53 -15.00
N ASP A 3 8.53 -11.23 -14.94
CA ASP A 3 8.07 -10.22 -13.96
C ASP A 3 8.35 -8.81 -14.54
N SER A 4 7.58 -7.73 -14.35
CA SER A 4 6.48 -7.43 -13.43
C SER A 4 5.76 -6.14 -13.90
N LEU A 5 4.65 -5.82 -13.21
CA LEU A 5 3.61 -4.81 -13.48
C LEU A 5 2.50 -5.33 -14.39
N THR A 6 1.35 -5.62 -13.79
CA THR A 6 0.15 -6.01 -14.54
C THR A 6 -0.62 -4.75 -14.95
N PRO A 7 -0.84 -4.53 -16.27
CA PRO A 7 -1.68 -3.44 -16.73
C PRO A 7 -3.15 -3.75 -16.37
N ILE A 8 -3.80 -2.87 -15.62
CA ILE A 8 -5.26 -2.84 -15.54
C ILE A 8 -5.72 -1.83 -16.60
N ILE A 9 -6.56 -2.29 -17.52
CA ILE A 9 -7.17 -1.45 -18.57
C ILE A 9 -8.57 -1.05 -18.09
N PRO A 10 -8.84 0.22 -17.76
CA PRO A 10 -10.20 0.73 -17.73
C PRO A 10 -10.64 1.06 -19.15
N ILE A 11 -11.89 0.70 -19.47
CA ILE A 11 -12.54 1.02 -20.73
C ILE A 11 -12.77 2.54 -20.78
N ILE A 12 -12.01 3.27 -21.61
CA ILE A 12 -12.40 4.62 -22.04
C ILE A 12 -13.43 4.44 -23.15
N THR A 13 -14.70 4.67 -22.86
CA THR A 13 -15.70 4.80 -23.91
C THR A 13 -15.53 6.17 -24.57
N THR A 14 -14.97 6.15 -25.78
CA THR A 14 -14.97 7.22 -26.80
C THR A 14 -14.48 8.60 -26.33
N PHE A 15 -13.16 8.80 -26.33
CA PHE A 15 -12.52 10.12 -26.30
C PHE A 15 -11.48 10.21 -27.43
N ASN A 16 -11.70 11.07 -28.44
CA ASN A 16 -10.79 11.20 -29.58
C ASN A 16 -9.62 12.14 -29.25
N LEU A 17 -8.61 11.59 -28.58
CA LEU A 17 -7.46 12.33 -28.07
C LEU A 17 -6.50 12.90 -29.13
N LYS A 18 -6.62 12.51 -30.42
CA LYS A 18 -5.64 12.90 -31.46
C LYS A 18 -5.53 14.40 -31.70
N SER A 19 -6.52 15.18 -31.27
CA SER A 19 -6.58 16.63 -31.47
C SER A 19 -6.64 17.43 -30.16
N CYS A 20 -6.44 16.78 -29.02
CA CYS A 20 -6.50 17.43 -27.71
C CYS A 20 -5.17 18.12 -27.37
N LEU A 21 -5.23 19.37 -26.93
CA LEU A 21 -4.10 20.02 -26.24
C LEU A 21 -4.06 19.54 -24.79
N PHE A 22 -2.88 19.48 -24.19
CA PHE A 22 -2.73 19.11 -22.79
C PHE A 22 -1.65 19.93 -22.10
N THR A 23 -1.82 20.16 -20.79
CA THR A 23 -0.86 20.86 -19.95
C THR A 23 -0.76 20.19 -18.57
N PRO A 24 0.44 20.03 -18.00
CA PRO A 24 0.61 19.56 -16.62
C PRO A 24 -0.19 20.41 -15.63
N ASN A 25 -0.64 19.78 -14.54
CA ASN A 25 -1.27 20.45 -13.40
C ASN A 25 -0.56 20.13 -12.07
N ASN A 26 -0.89 20.90 -11.03
CA ASN A 26 -0.22 20.88 -9.75
C ASN A 26 -0.41 19.62 -8.92
N LYS A 27 -1.34 18.76 -9.34
CA LYS A 27 -1.63 17.48 -8.71
C LYS A 27 -0.76 16.36 -9.27
N CYS A 28 0.25 16.63 -10.10
CA CYS A 28 0.92 15.62 -10.93
C CYS A 28 -0.01 15.02 -12.00
N GLY A 29 -1.08 15.75 -12.36
CA GLY A 29 -2.04 15.40 -13.39
C GLY A 29 -1.88 16.24 -14.66
N TYR A 30 -2.89 16.19 -15.52
CA TYR A 30 -2.99 17.02 -16.72
C TYR A 30 -4.39 17.60 -16.88
N TYR A 31 -4.43 18.80 -17.44
CA TYR A 31 -5.61 19.32 -18.10
C TYR A 31 -5.56 18.93 -19.58
N PHE A 32 -6.71 18.56 -20.14
CA PHE A 32 -6.93 18.26 -21.55
C PHE A 32 -8.00 19.20 -22.11
N ILE A 33 -7.80 19.62 -23.35
CA ILE A 33 -8.69 20.53 -24.07
C ILE A 33 -9.08 19.85 -25.36
N ASP A 34 -10.36 19.53 -25.51
CA ASP A 34 -10.93 19.13 -26.79
C ASP A 34 -11.47 20.36 -27.50
N ASN A 35 -10.73 20.85 -28.48
CA ASN A 35 -11.10 22.04 -29.25
C ASN A 35 -12.24 21.77 -30.26
N ASN A 36 -12.59 20.51 -30.54
CA ASN A 36 -13.72 20.20 -31.43
C ASN A 36 -15.05 20.26 -30.67
N GLU A 37 -15.08 19.72 -29.45
CA GLU A 37 -16.26 19.75 -28.59
C GLU A 37 -16.33 20.98 -27.68
N HIS A 38 -15.27 21.79 -27.68
CA HIS A 38 -15.02 22.89 -26.74
C HIS A 38 -15.25 22.50 -25.26
N LYS A 39 -14.85 21.28 -24.91
CA LYS A 39 -14.95 20.73 -23.56
C LYS A 39 -13.58 20.69 -22.92
N LEU A 40 -13.59 20.91 -21.61
CA LEU A 40 -12.42 20.88 -20.77
C LEU A 40 -12.43 19.63 -19.90
N TYR A 41 -11.29 18.98 -19.80
CA TYR A 41 -11.15 17.76 -19.01
C TYR A 41 -9.91 17.78 -18.13
N TYR A 42 -9.94 17.10 -16.99
CA TYR A 42 -8.78 17.00 -16.09
C TYR A 42 -8.61 15.58 -15.54
N SER A 43 -7.36 15.19 -15.27
CA SER A 43 -7.05 13.97 -14.53
C SER A 43 -6.89 14.23 -13.04
N ILE A 44 -7.29 13.24 -12.23
CA ILE A 44 -7.01 13.21 -10.80
C ILE A 44 -5.91 12.16 -10.56
N PRO A 45 -4.95 12.40 -9.65
CA PRO A 45 -3.78 11.52 -9.52
C PRO A 45 -4.11 10.14 -8.96
N THR A 46 -5.21 10.02 -8.23
CA THR A 46 -5.60 8.83 -7.48
C THR A 46 -6.59 7.94 -8.23
N VAL A 47 -7.15 8.40 -9.35
CA VAL A 47 -8.27 7.72 -10.01
C VAL A 47 -8.01 7.61 -11.52
N PRO A 48 -8.22 6.43 -12.15
CA PRO A 48 -8.02 6.21 -13.59
C PRO A 48 -9.09 6.85 -14.49
N TYR A 49 -9.67 7.98 -14.09
CA TYR A 49 -10.72 8.66 -14.84
C TYR A 49 -10.28 10.06 -15.23
N ILE A 50 -10.68 10.45 -16.44
CA ILE A 50 -10.62 11.82 -16.92
C ILE A 50 -12.00 12.42 -16.68
N TYR A 51 -12.05 13.54 -15.98
CA TYR A 51 -13.29 14.21 -15.60
C TYR A 51 -13.56 15.36 -16.54
N CYS A 52 -14.82 15.49 -17.01
CA CYS A 52 -15.27 16.64 -17.78
C CYS A 52 -15.65 17.79 -16.82
N ILE A 53 -15.27 19.01 -17.18
CA ILE A 53 -15.77 20.23 -16.55
C ILE A 53 -17.06 20.61 -17.28
N GLU A 54 -18.14 20.85 -16.53
CA GLU A 54 -19.48 21.11 -17.09
C GLU A 54 -19.59 22.44 -17.86
N THR A 55 -18.56 23.28 -17.79
CA THR A 55 -18.51 24.57 -18.50
C THR A 55 -18.02 24.39 -19.93
N LYS A 56 -18.88 24.74 -20.91
CA LYS A 56 -18.48 24.88 -22.31
C LYS A 56 -17.96 26.28 -22.55
N LEU A 57 -16.86 26.38 -23.30
CA LEU A 57 -16.30 27.65 -23.74
C LEU A 57 -16.59 27.82 -25.23
N ASN A 58 -16.81 29.05 -25.69
CA ASN A 58 -17.15 29.30 -27.09
C ASN A 58 -15.91 29.55 -27.97
N ASP A 59 -14.74 29.64 -27.34
CA ASP A 59 -13.50 30.00 -27.99
C ASP A 59 -12.55 28.78 -28.10
N VAL A 60 -11.58 28.86 -29.01
CA VAL A 60 -10.51 27.87 -29.13
C VAL A 60 -9.39 28.21 -28.14
N ILE A 61 -9.12 27.29 -27.22
CA ILE A 61 -8.30 27.56 -26.04
C ILE A 61 -6.92 26.96 -26.23
N MET A 62 -5.90 27.70 -25.81
CA MET A 62 -4.51 27.25 -25.79
C MET A 62 -4.20 26.49 -24.50
N THR A 63 -4.59 27.05 -23.36
CA THR A 63 -4.35 26.48 -22.02
C THR A 63 -5.38 27.03 -21.05
N TYR A 64 -5.64 26.30 -19.97
CA TYR A 64 -6.57 26.72 -18.92
C TYR A 64 -6.22 26.09 -17.57
N CYS A 65 -6.79 26.64 -16.51
CA CYS A 65 -6.84 26.03 -15.19
C CYS A 65 -8.15 26.38 -14.47
N VAL A 66 -8.47 25.65 -13.40
CA VAL A 66 -9.70 25.83 -12.62
C VAL A 66 -9.36 26.25 -11.20
N ILE A 67 -9.92 27.37 -10.75
CA ILE A 67 -9.78 27.92 -9.41
C ILE A 67 -11.15 28.06 -8.77
N LYS A 68 -11.48 27.17 -7.84
CA LYS A 68 -12.78 27.17 -7.14
C LYS A 68 -13.95 27.22 -8.16
N ASN A 69 -14.58 28.38 -8.32
CA ASN A 69 -15.71 28.64 -9.22
C ASN A 69 -15.34 29.49 -10.44
N THR A 70 -14.05 29.63 -10.74
CA THR A 70 -13.51 30.47 -11.81
C THR A 70 -12.63 29.62 -12.73
N ILE A 71 -12.76 29.83 -14.03
CA ILE A 71 -11.89 29.23 -15.04
C ILE A 71 -10.96 30.33 -15.54
N ALA A 72 -9.65 30.11 -15.45
CA ALA A 72 -8.67 30.96 -16.09
C ALA A 72 -8.21 30.30 -17.39
N TYR A 73 -8.19 31.02 -18.49
CA TYR A 73 -7.84 30.46 -19.79
C TYR A 73 -7.19 31.47 -20.73
N THR A 74 -6.44 30.97 -21.69
CA THR A 74 -5.78 31.75 -22.75
C THR A 74 -6.24 31.26 -24.11
N LEU A 75 -6.49 32.17 -25.05
CA LEU A 75 -6.93 31.82 -26.40
C LEU A 75 -5.75 31.60 -27.35
N ILE A 76 -5.90 30.71 -28.32
CA ILE A 76 -4.87 30.48 -29.35
C ILE A 76 -4.59 31.76 -30.17
N ASN A 77 -5.62 32.55 -30.46
CA ASN A 77 -5.50 33.80 -31.23
C ASN A 77 -5.06 35.01 -30.38
N GLN A 78 -5.08 34.91 -29.05
CA GLN A 78 -4.68 35.97 -28.12
C GLN A 78 -3.77 35.39 -27.02
N PRO A 79 -2.60 34.84 -27.37
CA PRO A 79 -1.78 34.07 -26.45
C PRO A 79 -1.18 34.92 -25.31
N LYS A 80 -1.24 36.24 -25.39
CA LYS A 80 -0.72 37.17 -24.38
C LYS A 80 -1.77 37.59 -23.34
N LYS A 81 -2.99 37.06 -23.39
CA LYS A 81 -4.08 37.48 -22.50
C LYS A 81 -4.56 36.33 -21.62
N ILE A 82 -4.68 36.59 -20.32
CA ILE A 82 -5.35 35.70 -19.36
C ILE A 82 -6.78 36.18 -19.20
N LEU A 83 -7.73 35.28 -19.47
CA LEU A 83 -9.16 35.53 -19.32
C LEU A 83 -9.64 34.78 -18.07
N LEU A 84 -10.29 35.47 -17.13
CA LEU A 84 -10.97 34.86 -16.00
C LEU A 84 -12.47 34.85 -16.25
N LEU A 85 -13.08 33.67 -16.27
CA LEU A 85 -14.53 33.49 -16.37
C LEU A 85 -15.06 32.90 -15.06
N THR A 86 -15.90 33.66 -14.37
CA THR A 86 -16.61 33.20 -13.18
C THR A 86 -17.89 32.44 -13.57
N LYS A 87 -18.42 31.59 -12.68
CA LYS A 87 -19.75 30.95 -12.87
C LYS A 87 -20.89 31.94 -13.12
N GLU A 88 -20.76 33.16 -12.62
CA GLU A 88 -21.73 34.26 -12.83
C GLU A 88 -21.62 34.91 -14.22
N GLY A 89 -20.67 34.47 -15.06
CA GLY A 89 -20.46 35.00 -16.41
C GLY A 89 -19.57 36.24 -16.46
N ASN A 90 -19.10 36.76 -15.32
CA ASN A 90 -18.17 37.90 -15.31
C ASN A 90 -16.83 37.50 -15.93
N LYS A 91 -16.38 38.28 -16.92
CA LYS A 91 -15.13 38.09 -17.65
C LYS A 91 -14.14 39.21 -17.33
N LYS A 92 -13.00 38.87 -16.72
CA LYS A 92 -11.86 39.77 -16.52
C LYS A 92 -10.73 39.43 -17.48
N VAL A 93 -9.97 40.43 -17.91
CA VAL A 93 -8.87 40.28 -18.88
C VAL A 93 -7.60 40.89 -18.31
N PHE A 94 -6.51 40.12 -18.34
CA PHE A 94 -5.18 40.57 -17.93
C PHE A 94 -4.21 40.39 -19.10
N GLU A 95 -3.41 41.42 -19.38
CA GLU A 95 -2.46 41.43 -20.49
C GLU A 95 -1.04 41.17 -19.99
N CYS A 96 -0.38 40.21 -20.64
CA CYS A 96 1.01 39.83 -20.40
C CYS A 96 1.91 40.39 -21.51
N ASN A 97 3.19 40.62 -21.18
CA ASN A 97 4.18 41.07 -22.16
C ASN A 97 4.61 39.96 -23.14
N GLU A 98 4.37 38.69 -22.80
CA GLU A 98 4.77 37.51 -23.57
C GLU A 98 3.61 36.51 -23.76
N SER A 99 3.72 35.67 -24.79
CA SER A 99 2.78 34.58 -25.05
C SER A 99 2.85 33.52 -23.95
N ILE A 100 1.68 33.16 -23.42
CA ILE A 100 1.50 32.17 -22.36
C ILE A 100 1.47 30.79 -23.00
N ILE A 101 2.28 29.89 -22.45
CA ILE A 101 2.41 28.50 -22.87
C ILE A 101 1.49 27.62 -22.03
N ALA A 102 1.35 27.94 -20.75
CA ALA A 102 0.57 27.15 -19.81
C ALA A 102 -0.03 27.98 -18.68
N LEU A 103 -1.17 27.51 -18.18
CA LEU A 103 -1.83 28.01 -16.99
C LEU A 103 -2.01 26.89 -15.98
N ASP A 104 -1.80 27.22 -14.71
CA ASP A 104 -2.24 26.41 -13.59
C ASP A 104 -2.67 27.29 -12.43
N SER A 105 -3.09 26.67 -11.33
CA SER A 105 -3.55 27.37 -10.16
C SER A 105 -3.07 26.77 -8.86
N TYR A 106 -2.96 27.60 -7.85
CA TYR A 106 -2.70 27.16 -6.48
C TYR A 106 -3.39 28.09 -5.50
N GLN A 107 -4.26 27.53 -4.65
CA GLN A 107 -5.10 28.27 -3.71
C GLN A 107 -5.93 29.38 -4.40
N LYS A 108 -5.52 30.65 -4.27
CA LYS A 108 -6.16 31.83 -4.86
C LYS A 108 -5.41 32.41 -6.07
N TYR A 109 -4.29 31.81 -6.45
CA TYR A 109 -3.41 32.33 -7.49
C TYR A 109 -3.60 31.58 -8.81
N VAL A 110 -3.66 32.31 -9.92
CA VAL A 110 -3.40 31.79 -11.27
C VAL A 110 -1.92 31.99 -11.56
N ILE A 111 -1.25 30.95 -12.03
CA ILE A 111 0.12 31.08 -12.53
C ILE A 111 0.12 30.83 -14.02
N ALA A 112 0.72 31.76 -14.76
CA ALA A 112 0.94 31.66 -16.19
C ALA A 112 2.44 31.51 -16.48
N ILE A 113 2.76 30.56 -17.34
CA ILE A 113 4.14 30.24 -17.73
C ILE A 113 4.34 30.70 -19.16
N SER A 114 5.33 31.55 -19.40
CA SER A 114 5.79 31.92 -20.74
C SER A 114 7.22 31.44 -21.00
N SER A 115 7.82 31.86 -22.11
CA SER A 115 9.16 31.40 -22.46
C SER A 115 10.26 32.01 -21.56
N ASN A 116 10.01 33.20 -20.98
CA ASN A 116 10.97 33.90 -20.12
C ASN A 116 10.40 34.45 -18.80
N TYR A 117 9.08 34.36 -18.57
CA TYR A 117 8.42 34.88 -17.37
C TYR A 117 7.46 33.87 -16.75
N LEU A 118 7.44 33.85 -15.42
CA LEU A 118 6.34 33.30 -14.64
C LEU A 118 5.49 34.49 -14.20
N PHE A 119 4.24 34.53 -14.63
CA PHE A 119 3.26 35.47 -14.12
C PHE A 119 2.47 34.81 -13.01
N TYR A 120 2.17 35.55 -11.95
CA TYR A 120 1.23 35.12 -10.93
C TYR A 120 0.19 36.22 -10.72
N LEU A 121 -1.06 35.81 -10.71
CA LEU A 121 -2.23 36.67 -10.60
C LEU A 121 -2.98 36.29 -9.32
N ASP A 122 -3.09 37.24 -8.40
CA ASP A 122 -3.98 37.10 -7.24
C ASP A 122 -5.42 37.38 -7.69
N THR A 123 -6.27 36.35 -7.64
CA THR A 123 -7.67 36.47 -8.07
C THR A 123 -8.55 37.30 -7.13
N ASN A 124 -8.09 37.56 -5.90
CA ASN A 124 -8.79 38.42 -4.95
C ASN A 124 -8.41 39.90 -5.12
N GLU A 125 -7.13 40.18 -5.39
CA GLU A 125 -6.63 41.55 -5.55
C GLU A 125 -6.63 42.05 -7.00
N ASP A 126 -6.90 41.16 -7.96
CA ASP A 126 -6.78 41.43 -9.41
C ASP A 126 -5.39 42.00 -9.79
N ARG A 127 -4.35 41.58 -9.09
CA ARG A 127 -2.97 42.05 -9.33
C ARG A 127 -2.16 40.99 -10.04
N LEU A 128 -1.69 41.34 -11.25
CA LEU A 128 -0.75 40.55 -12.03
C LEU A 128 0.68 41.00 -11.71
N ARG A 129 1.53 40.06 -11.31
CA ARG A 129 2.97 40.28 -11.14
C ARG A 129 3.75 39.24 -11.94
N SER A 130 5.04 39.50 -12.17
CA SER A 130 5.89 38.59 -12.94
C SER A 130 7.28 38.45 -12.36
N THR A 131 7.86 37.27 -12.56
CA THR A 131 9.24 36.92 -12.23
C THR A 131 9.93 36.42 -13.49
N LYS A 132 11.08 36.98 -13.83
CA LYS A 132 11.86 36.55 -14.99
C LYS A 132 12.62 35.26 -14.66
N HIS A 133 12.61 34.30 -15.57
CA HIS A 133 13.41 33.07 -15.51
C HIS A 133 14.24 32.91 -16.77
N ARG A 134 15.08 31.87 -16.81
CA ARG A 134 15.89 31.54 -17.99
C ARG A 134 15.03 30.99 -19.14
N PRO A 135 15.49 31.10 -20.40
CA PRO A 135 14.73 30.63 -21.56
C PRO A 135 14.28 29.18 -21.44
N LEU A 136 12.97 28.98 -21.49
CA LEU A 136 12.34 27.71 -21.17
C LEU A 136 12.54 26.66 -22.27
N THR A 137 13.00 25.47 -21.90
CA THR A 137 13.02 24.28 -22.77
C THR A 137 12.06 23.18 -22.30
N GLY A 138 11.67 23.22 -21.02
CA GLY A 138 10.61 22.42 -20.45
C GLY A 138 10.18 22.97 -19.09
N TRP A 139 9.03 22.54 -18.60
CA TRP A 139 8.54 22.91 -17.28
C TRP A 139 7.64 21.82 -16.71
N LYS A 140 7.56 21.76 -15.39
CA LYS A 140 6.67 20.87 -14.65
C LYS A 140 6.19 21.56 -13.37
N TRP A 141 5.07 21.09 -12.84
CA TRP A 141 4.50 21.55 -11.59
C TRP A 141 4.37 20.39 -10.61
N ILE A 142 4.72 20.61 -9.34
CA ILE A 142 4.42 19.67 -8.26
C ILE A 142 4.12 20.42 -6.96
N GLY A 143 2.94 20.20 -6.38
CA GLY A 143 2.55 20.85 -5.12
C GLY A 143 2.45 22.36 -5.25
N ASP A 144 3.24 23.09 -4.47
CA ASP A 144 3.38 24.54 -4.48
C ASP A 144 4.58 25.03 -5.31
N CYS A 145 5.26 24.14 -6.03
CA CYS A 145 6.49 24.44 -6.76
C CYS A 145 6.33 24.33 -8.29
N VAL A 146 6.91 25.31 -8.99
CA VAL A 146 7.09 25.33 -10.44
C VAL A 146 8.56 25.08 -10.75
N ILE A 147 8.84 24.04 -11.54
CA ILE A 147 10.18 23.68 -11.98
C ILE A 147 10.32 24.08 -13.44
N THR A 148 11.31 24.92 -13.72
CA THR A 148 11.71 25.27 -15.08
C THR A 148 12.99 24.52 -15.45
N LEU A 149 13.06 24.10 -16.71
CA LEU A 149 14.20 23.41 -17.30
C LEU A 149 14.75 24.27 -18.43
N THR A 150 16.05 24.59 -18.35
CA THR A 150 16.82 25.24 -19.41
C THR A 150 17.95 24.32 -19.87
N GLN A 151 17.85 23.78 -21.08
CA GLN A 151 18.91 22.98 -21.70
C GLN A 151 19.81 23.88 -22.56
N MET A 152 21.07 23.99 -22.15
CA MET A 152 22.14 24.66 -22.88
C MET A 152 23.06 23.63 -23.56
N LYS A 153 23.99 24.08 -24.41
CA LYS A 153 24.92 23.19 -25.14
C LYS A 153 25.80 22.30 -24.26
N LYS A 154 26.11 22.73 -23.03
CA LYS A 154 27.04 22.04 -22.09
C LYS A 154 26.46 21.79 -20.70
N SER A 155 25.25 22.28 -20.44
CA SER A 155 24.67 22.21 -19.11
C SER A 155 23.14 22.20 -19.18
N ILE A 156 22.55 21.61 -18.16
CA ILE A 156 21.12 21.61 -17.90
C ILE A 156 20.90 22.34 -16.59
N ILE A 157 20.03 23.33 -16.60
CA ILE A 157 19.71 24.12 -15.41
C ILE A 157 18.27 23.89 -15.02
N TYR A 158 18.07 23.57 -13.74
CA TYR A 158 16.77 23.46 -13.09
C TYR A 158 16.60 24.62 -12.13
N GLU A 159 15.54 25.41 -12.28
CA GLU A 159 15.16 26.45 -11.33
C GLU A 159 13.78 26.10 -10.75
N THR A 160 13.72 25.94 -9.42
CA THR A 160 12.50 25.65 -8.68
C THR A 160 12.01 26.90 -7.98
N TYR A 161 10.80 27.32 -8.35
CA TYR A 161 10.11 28.46 -7.78
C TYR A 161 8.99 27.98 -6.87
N GLN A 162 9.01 28.34 -5.59
CA GLN A 162 7.95 28.03 -4.64
C GLN A 162 6.94 29.18 -4.60
N LEU A 163 5.65 28.83 -4.60
CA LEU A 163 4.57 29.78 -4.45
C LEU A 163 4.14 29.88 -2.98
N CYS A 164 4.43 31.04 -2.38
CA CYS A 164 3.90 31.45 -1.07
C CYS A 164 2.95 32.64 -1.27
N GLU A 165 3.33 33.84 -0.82
CA GLU A 165 2.67 35.11 -1.17
C GLU A 165 3.14 35.69 -2.51
N ALA A 166 4.34 35.27 -2.93
CA ALA A 166 4.96 35.55 -4.21
C ALA A 166 5.70 34.30 -4.70
N LEU A 167 6.18 34.35 -5.95
CA LEU A 167 7.07 33.33 -6.50
C LEU A 167 8.51 33.58 -6.05
N HIS A 168 9.04 32.67 -5.23
CA HIS A 168 10.42 32.72 -4.75
C HIS A 168 11.25 31.61 -5.37
N LEU A 169 12.41 31.96 -5.93
CA LEU A 169 13.39 30.97 -6.36
C LEU A 169 14.03 30.33 -5.12
N ILE A 170 13.76 29.05 -4.88
CA ILE A 170 14.26 28.32 -3.70
C ILE A 170 15.43 27.38 -4.02
N GLN A 171 15.58 26.99 -5.27
CA GLN A 171 16.59 26.03 -5.69
C GLN A 171 17.00 26.30 -7.14
N SER A 172 18.31 26.32 -7.40
CA SER A 172 18.87 26.36 -8.75
C SER A 172 19.99 25.35 -8.86
N LEU A 173 19.83 24.34 -9.69
CA LEU A 173 20.82 23.28 -9.89
C LEU A 173 21.29 23.24 -11.35
N THR A 174 22.61 23.13 -11.54
CA THR A 174 23.21 22.94 -12.86
C THR A 174 23.85 21.57 -12.94
N ILE A 175 23.47 20.79 -13.95
CA ILE A 175 24.03 19.47 -14.24
C ILE A 175 24.78 19.54 -15.58
N PRO A 176 26.02 19.01 -15.67
CA PRO A 176 26.73 18.97 -16.95
C PRO A 176 25.98 18.06 -17.93
N THR A 177 25.98 18.45 -19.20
CA THR A 177 25.50 17.57 -20.28
C THR A 177 26.39 17.67 -21.50
N THR A 178 26.57 16.54 -22.14
CA THR A 178 27.23 16.39 -23.45
C THR A 178 26.21 16.22 -24.57
N SER A 179 24.92 16.05 -24.23
CA SER A 179 23.87 15.74 -25.19
C SER A 179 23.25 17.00 -25.80
N LYS A 180 23.13 16.99 -27.12
CA LYS A 180 22.28 17.95 -27.85
C LYS A 180 20.83 17.48 -27.94
N GLU A 181 20.56 16.21 -27.61
CA GLU A 181 19.22 15.65 -27.66
C GLU A 181 18.39 16.11 -26.48
N LYS A 182 17.07 16.18 -26.68
CA LYS A 182 16.11 16.51 -25.62
C LYS A 182 16.20 15.48 -24.51
N ILE A 183 16.46 15.94 -23.29
CA ILE A 183 16.49 15.07 -22.12
C ILE A 183 15.09 14.64 -21.69
N SER A 184 15.00 13.50 -21.01
CA SER A 184 13.78 13.13 -20.30
C SER A 184 13.69 13.91 -18.98
N PHE A 185 12.59 14.63 -18.79
CA PHE A 185 12.35 15.47 -17.61
C PHE A 185 10.94 15.25 -17.08
N ASP A 186 10.85 14.89 -15.81
CA ASP A 186 9.57 14.74 -15.12
C ASP A 186 9.70 15.06 -13.62
N VAL A 187 8.56 15.22 -12.95
CA VAL A 187 8.50 15.44 -11.49
C VAL A 187 7.70 14.32 -10.83
N ILE A 188 8.20 13.81 -9.72
CA ILE A 188 7.61 12.66 -9.05
C ILE A 188 7.54 12.90 -7.55
N LYS A 189 6.51 12.35 -6.90
CA LYS A 189 6.43 12.29 -5.45
C LYS A 189 6.70 10.85 -5.02
N ILE A 190 7.69 10.66 -4.16
CA ILE A 190 8.00 9.36 -3.55
C ILE A 190 7.93 9.57 -2.05
N ARG A 191 7.02 8.85 -1.37
CA ARG A 191 6.67 9.10 0.03
C ARG A 191 6.25 10.58 0.22
N GLU A 192 6.91 11.28 1.13
CA GLU A 192 6.63 12.68 1.45
C GLU A 192 7.46 13.67 0.61
N SER A 193 8.55 13.21 -0.03
CA SER A 193 9.46 14.06 -0.79
C SER A 193 9.05 14.18 -2.27
N SER A 194 9.21 15.38 -2.80
CA SER A 194 9.05 15.67 -4.23
C SER A 194 10.42 15.68 -4.90
N TRP A 195 10.51 15.13 -6.09
CA TRP A 195 11.77 14.93 -6.80
C TRP A 195 11.66 15.36 -8.26
N ILE A 196 12.74 15.92 -8.78
CA ILE A 196 12.96 16.10 -10.21
C ILE A 196 13.67 14.86 -10.74
N PHE A 197 13.08 14.23 -11.75
CA PHE A 197 13.72 13.20 -12.55
C PHE A 197 14.29 13.81 -13.82
N SER A 198 15.59 13.59 -14.03
CA SER A 198 16.35 14.08 -15.17
C SER A 198 17.17 12.96 -15.76
N TYR A 199 16.91 12.55 -17.00
CA TYR A 199 17.65 11.45 -17.61
C TYR A 199 18.31 11.84 -18.93
N GLN A 200 19.61 11.54 -19.01
CA GLN A 200 20.47 11.79 -20.16
C GLN A 200 20.74 10.47 -20.89
N GLY A 201 19.98 10.21 -21.96
CA GLY A 201 20.06 8.98 -22.77
C GLY A 201 21.47 8.54 -23.13
N ASN A 202 22.23 9.44 -23.75
CA ASN A 202 23.60 9.17 -24.21
C ASN A 202 24.58 8.81 -23.07
N ASN A 203 24.35 9.34 -21.88
CA ASN A 203 25.24 9.12 -20.74
C ASN A 203 24.78 7.96 -19.85
N LYS A 204 23.62 7.34 -20.11
CA LYS A 204 23.03 6.28 -19.26
C LYS A 204 22.85 6.67 -17.81
N ILE A 205 22.73 7.97 -17.54
CA ILE A 205 22.66 8.52 -16.18
C ILE A 205 21.32 9.25 -16.01
N ALA A 206 20.58 8.83 -14.99
CA ALA A 206 19.48 9.58 -14.43
C ALA A 206 19.92 10.27 -13.14
N HIS A 207 19.47 11.50 -12.95
CA HIS A 207 19.57 12.22 -11.69
C HIS A 207 18.18 12.34 -11.08
N LEU A 208 18.08 12.02 -9.80
CA LEU A 208 16.92 12.29 -8.97
C LEU A 208 17.31 13.38 -7.96
N ILE A 209 16.70 14.55 -8.09
CA ILE A 209 17.05 15.75 -7.32
C ILE A 209 15.89 16.04 -6.38
N GLU A 210 16.12 16.03 -5.07
CA GLU A 210 15.05 16.36 -4.11
C GLU A 210 14.72 17.86 -4.23
N ILE A 211 13.42 18.16 -4.14
CA ILE A 211 12.91 19.52 -4.15
C ILE A 211 12.84 20.02 -2.70
N GLY A 212 13.52 21.13 -2.42
CA GLY A 212 13.46 21.77 -1.10
C GLY A 212 14.32 23.04 -1.01
N PRO A 213 14.09 23.87 0.03
CA PRO A 213 14.76 25.17 0.21
C PRO A 213 16.26 25.06 0.48
N GLN A 214 16.74 23.88 0.85
CA GLN A 214 18.15 23.52 0.86
C GLN A 214 18.28 22.31 -0.06
N LEU A 215 19.31 22.27 -0.91
CA LEU A 215 19.62 21.15 -1.82
C LEU A 215 19.88 19.88 -0.99
N LYS A 216 18.82 19.27 -0.51
CA LYS A 216 18.86 17.99 0.14
C LYS A 216 18.97 17.00 -1.01
N ARG A 217 20.19 16.59 -1.32
CA ARG A 217 20.46 15.34 -2.06
C ARG A 217 20.14 15.28 -3.56
N VAL A 218 21.16 14.90 -4.31
CA VAL A 218 21.07 14.44 -5.71
C VAL A 218 21.50 12.99 -5.74
N LEU A 219 20.65 12.12 -6.29
CA LEU A 219 20.96 10.71 -6.50
C LEU A 219 21.26 10.46 -7.96
N GLU A 220 22.40 9.82 -8.21
CA GLU A 220 22.74 9.34 -9.53
C GLU A 220 22.30 7.89 -9.69
N LEU A 221 21.61 7.59 -10.79
CA LEU A 221 21.13 6.26 -11.13
C LEU A 221 21.68 5.86 -12.50
N HIS A 222 22.37 4.73 -12.54
CA HIS A 222 22.80 4.13 -13.80
C HIS A 222 21.66 3.34 -14.44
N VAL A 223 21.29 3.74 -15.64
CA VAL A 223 20.18 3.17 -16.41
C VAL A 223 20.78 2.49 -17.66
N PRO A 224 20.63 1.16 -17.83
CA PRO A 224 21.49 0.39 -18.73
C PRO A 224 21.27 0.60 -20.24
N VAL A 225 20.37 1.49 -20.67
CA VAL A 225 19.94 1.66 -22.07
C VAL A 225 20.19 3.11 -22.51
N ASN A 226 20.49 3.32 -23.79
CA ASN A 226 20.67 4.63 -24.44
C ASN A 226 19.39 5.04 -25.18
N ASN A 227 18.31 5.38 -24.48
CA ASN A 227 17.04 5.77 -25.10
C ASN A 227 16.22 6.62 -24.14
N TYR A 228 15.27 7.42 -24.64
CA TYR A 228 14.33 8.19 -23.81
C TYR A 228 13.72 7.33 -22.69
N ALA A 229 13.73 7.88 -21.47
CA ALA A 229 13.16 7.23 -20.30
C ALA A 229 11.89 7.95 -19.84
N GLN A 230 10.92 7.17 -19.37
CA GLN A 230 9.77 7.63 -18.60
C GLN A 230 9.91 7.12 -17.17
N VAL A 231 9.15 7.71 -16.25
CA VAL A 231 9.15 7.27 -14.85
C VAL A 231 7.75 6.97 -14.36
N ALA A 232 7.59 5.92 -13.56
CA ALA A 232 6.40 5.67 -12.78
C ALA A 232 6.79 5.52 -11.31
N VAL A 233 5.89 5.91 -10.41
CA VAL A 233 5.99 5.64 -8.98
C VAL A 233 4.87 4.70 -8.60
N THR A 234 5.22 3.54 -8.07
CA THR A 234 4.28 2.49 -7.66
C THR A 234 4.50 2.18 -6.19
N GLY A 235 3.61 2.68 -5.33
CA GLY A 235 3.85 2.72 -3.89
C GLY A 235 5.02 3.67 -3.60
N ASP A 236 6.06 3.15 -2.95
CA ASP A 236 7.29 3.89 -2.64
C ASP A 236 8.44 3.60 -3.63
N LEU A 237 8.15 2.86 -4.71
CA LEU A 237 9.16 2.39 -5.66
C LEU A 237 9.20 3.28 -6.90
N LEU A 238 10.41 3.59 -7.35
CA LEU A 238 10.66 4.30 -8.60
C LEU A 238 10.91 3.31 -9.73
N LEU A 239 10.07 3.34 -10.74
CA LEU A 239 10.26 2.60 -11.98
C LEU A 239 10.75 3.54 -13.08
N ILE A 240 11.96 3.31 -13.58
CA ILE A 240 12.47 3.98 -14.77
C ILE A 240 12.19 3.07 -15.97
N MET A 241 11.40 3.54 -16.92
CA MET A 241 10.89 2.78 -18.06
C MET A 241 11.53 3.22 -19.36
N ILE A 242 11.88 2.24 -20.18
CA ILE A 242 12.57 2.42 -21.45
C ILE A 242 12.01 1.39 -22.43
N ASN A 243 11.15 1.83 -23.35
CA ASN A 243 10.44 0.96 -24.29
C ASN A 243 9.79 -0.24 -23.57
N SER A 244 10.28 -1.46 -23.79
CA SER A 244 9.76 -2.70 -23.20
C SER A 244 10.52 -3.17 -21.94
N ILE A 245 11.39 -2.34 -21.39
CA ILE A 245 12.21 -2.67 -20.21
C ILE A 245 12.03 -1.58 -19.15
N GLY A 246 11.76 -1.97 -17.92
CA GLY A 246 11.78 -1.11 -16.75
C GLY A 246 12.91 -1.50 -15.80
N VAL A 247 13.45 -0.53 -15.07
CA VAL A 247 14.36 -0.76 -13.94
C VAL A 247 13.71 -0.18 -12.70
N LEU A 248 13.51 -1.04 -11.70
CA LEU A 248 12.85 -0.69 -10.46
C LEU A 248 13.89 -0.38 -9.39
N TYR A 249 13.71 0.75 -8.71
CA TYR A 249 14.57 1.26 -7.65
C TYR A 249 13.77 1.46 -6.37
N GLU A 250 14.39 1.07 -5.25
CA GLU A 250 14.00 1.53 -3.92
C GLU A 250 14.72 2.85 -3.63
N ILE A 251 13.98 3.91 -3.34
CA ILE A 251 14.55 5.21 -2.98
C ILE A 251 14.47 5.38 -1.47
N ASN A 252 15.61 5.20 -0.79
CA ASN A 252 15.81 5.48 0.64
C ASN A 252 16.83 6.61 0.80
N ASN A 253 17.90 6.43 1.59
CA ASN A 253 19.10 7.30 1.64
C ASN A 253 20.06 7.09 0.46
N THR A 254 19.84 6.03 -0.31
CA THR A 254 20.46 5.75 -1.61
C THR A 254 19.38 5.32 -2.59
N ALA A 255 19.74 5.17 -3.87
CA ALA A 255 18.88 4.55 -4.87
C ALA A 255 19.36 3.11 -5.12
N ASN A 256 18.63 2.13 -4.60
CA ASN A 256 19.01 0.72 -4.70
C ASN A 256 18.21 0.06 -5.82
N LYS A 257 18.90 -0.50 -6.81
CA LYS A 257 18.25 -1.25 -7.88
C LYS A 257 17.71 -2.57 -7.32
N ILE A 258 16.40 -2.78 -7.44
CA ILE A 258 15.72 -3.99 -7.01
C ILE A 258 15.71 -5.01 -8.15
N ALA A 259 15.16 -4.61 -9.31
CA ALA A 259 14.86 -5.54 -10.38
C ALA A 259 14.90 -4.87 -11.76
N ILE A 260 15.07 -5.69 -12.79
CA ILE A 260 14.76 -5.32 -14.18
C ILE A 260 13.47 -6.04 -14.54
N VAL A 261 12.52 -5.30 -15.10
CA VAL A 261 11.16 -5.76 -15.33
C VAL A 261 10.84 -5.65 -16.82
N LYS A 262 10.21 -6.67 -17.39
CA LYS A 262 9.74 -6.60 -18.77
C LYS A 262 8.39 -5.90 -18.80
N LEU A 263 8.32 -4.81 -19.54
CA LEU A 263 7.10 -4.04 -19.72
C LEU A 263 6.40 -4.49 -21.01
N PRO A 264 5.06 -4.34 -21.10
CA PRO A 264 4.41 -4.30 -22.41
C PRO A 264 5.09 -3.23 -23.27
N PRO A 265 5.09 -3.37 -24.61
CA PRO A 265 5.72 -2.40 -25.49
C PRO A 265 5.14 -1.00 -25.21
N PHE A 266 5.91 -0.16 -24.53
CA PHE A 266 5.52 1.19 -24.19
C PHE A 266 5.93 2.11 -25.33
N SER A 267 4.98 2.83 -25.90
CA SER A 267 5.27 3.78 -26.98
C SER A 267 5.81 5.09 -26.39
N LEU A 268 6.67 5.79 -27.14
CA LEU A 268 7.08 7.16 -26.80
C LEU A 268 5.88 8.13 -26.71
N ASN A 269 4.75 7.77 -27.33
CA ASN A 269 3.53 8.56 -27.31
C ASN A 269 2.71 8.39 -26.03
N ASN A 270 3.17 7.57 -25.08
CA ASN A 270 2.46 7.38 -23.82
C ASN A 270 2.63 8.62 -22.95
N LEU A 271 1.52 9.29 -22.62
CA LEU A 271 1.54 10.41 -21.68
C LEU A 271 1.29 9.88 -20.27
N ARG A 272 2.26 10.06 -19.38
CA ARG A 272 2.05 9.83 -17.96
C ARG A 272 1.06 10.85 -17.42
N ILE A 273 -0.03 10.40 -16.83
CA ILE A 273 -1.07 11.29 -16.29
C ILE A 273 -1.10 11.38 -14.77
N ASN A 274 -0.34 10.53 -14.07
CA ASN A 274 -0.12 10.58 -12.63
C ASN A 274 1.09 9.71 -12.24
N HIS A 275 1.16 9.27 -10.98
CA HIS A 275 2.28 8.47 -10.48
C HIS A 275 2.54 7.21 -11.33
N ASN A 276 1.52 6.44 -11.70
CA ASN A 276 1.70 5.15 -12.37
C ASN A 276 0.75 4.87 -13.54
N GLN A 277 -0.02 5.85 -13.99
CA GLN A 277 -0.96 5.71 -15.10
C GLN A 277 -0.49 6.45 -16.33
N PHE A 278 -0.69 5.81 -17.47
CA PHE A 278 -0.27 6.28 -18.77
C PHE A 278 -1.41 6.17 -19.76
N ILE A 279 -1.63 7.23 -20.53
CA ILE A 279 -2.55 7.22 -21.66
C ILE A 279 -1.75 6.92 -22.92
N ASN A 280 -2.14 5.88 -23.65
CA ASN A 280 -1.68 5.66 -25.01
C ASN A 280 -2.67 6.32 -25.98
N PHE A 281 -2.25 7.43 -26.61
CA PHE A 281 -3.11 8.18 -27.54
C PHE A 281 -3.44 7.41 -28.82
N ASN A 282 -2.56 6.51 -29.26
CA ASN A 282 -2.78 5.74 -30.48
C ASN A 282 -3.82 4.64 -30.28
N GLU A 283 -3.75 3.97 -29.13
CA GLU A 283 -4.60 2.83 -28.78
C GLU A 283 -5.86 3.24 -28.00
N GLN A 284 -5.93 4.49 -27.54
CA GLN A 284 -7.02 5.00 -26.68
C GLN A 284 -7.18 4.19 -25.37
N THR A 285 -6.08 3.71 -24.82
CA THR A 285 -6.04 2.90 -23.60
C THR A 285 -5.37 3.64 -22.44
N ILE A 286 -5.83 3.38 -21.21
CA ILE A 286 -5.09 3.73 -19.99
C ILE A 286 -4.39 2.48 -19.48
N THR A 287 -3.08 2.57 -19.30
CA THR A 287 -2.27 1.56 -18.64
C THR A 287 -1.95 2.02 -17.22
N THR A 288 -2.41 1.27 -16.21
CA THR A 288 -2.00 1.46 -14.81
C THR A 288 -0.92 0.44 -14.44
N LEU A 289 0.23 0.90 -13.96
CA LEU A 289 1.32 0.04 -13.51
C LEU A 289 1.24 -0.17 -11.99
N LYS A 290 1.02 -1.41 -11.54
CA LYS A 290 1.01 -1.76 -10.11
C LYS A 290 2.12 -2.75 -9.78
N ALA A 291 2.87 -2.48 -8.71
CA ALA A 291 3.84 -3.43 -8.17
C ALA A 291 3.13 -4.73 -7.77
N ASP A 292 3.55 -5.84 -8.34
CA ASP A 292 3.21 -7.16 -7.84
C ASP A 292 4.22 -7.54 -6.76
N PHE A 293 3.89 -7.20 -5.52
CA PHE A 293 4.76 -7.45 -4.38
C PHE A 293 5.06 -8.94 -4.17
N ALA A 294 4.17 -9.85 -4.57
CA ALA A 294 4.42 -11.29 -4.45
C ALA A 294 5.59 -11.70 -5.34
N LEU A 295 5.55 -11.27 -6.60
CA LEU A 295 6.60 -11.54 -7.59
C LEU A 295 7.90 -10.80 -7.25
N LEU A 296 7.81 -9.51 -6.88
CA LEU A 296 8.99 -8.73 -6.48
C LEU A 296 9.71 -9.36 -5.29
N SER A 297 8.98 -9.86 -4.30
CA SER A 297 9.60 -10.54 -3.15
C SER A 297 10.42 -11.78 -3.55
N GLN A 298 10.05 -12.47 -4.63
CA GLN A 298 10.80 -13.65 -5.09
C GLN A 298 12.17 -13.29 -5.67
N SER A 299 12.33 -12.06 -6.18
CA SER A 299 13.60 -11.55 -6.70
C SER A 299 14.61 -11.16 -5.60
N LEU A 300 14.16 -11.09 -4.35
CA LEU A 300 14.98 -10.74 -3.19
C LEU A 300 15.51 -11.99 -2.47
N LEU A 301 16.60 -11.80 -1.74
CA LEU A 301 17.13 -12.82 -0.83
C LEU A 301 16.07 -13.18 0.22
N PRO A 302 15.93 -14.45 0.64
CA PRO A 302 14.89 -14.88 1.57
C PRO A 302 14.80 -14.03 2.85
N ALA A 303 15.94 -13.65 3.42
CA ALA A 303 16.03 -12.80 4.61
C ALA A 303 15.44 -11.39 4.42
N GLU A 304 15.48 -10.87 3.20
CA GLU A 304 15.02 -9.52 2.88
C GLU A 304 13.54 -9.48 2.45
N ARG A 305 12.95 -10.63 2.09
CA ARG A 305 11.60 -10.68 1.52
C ARG A 305 10.55 -10.11 2.47
N TYR A 306 10.56 -10.56 3.73
CA TYR A 306 9.54 -10.16 4.69
C TYR A 306 9.70 -8.70 5.11
N SER A 307 10.93 -8.26 5.42
CA SER A 307 11.20 -6.87 5.78
C SER A 307 10.92 -5.90 4.63
N PHE A 308 11.17 -6.30 3.38
CA PHE A 308 10.74 -5.56 2.20
C PHE A 308 9.22 -5.44 2.13
N LEU A 309 8.49 -6.55 2.20
CA LEU A 309 7.03 -6.55 2.09
C LEU A 309 6.35 -5.74 3.21
N LEU A 310 6.86 -5.82 4.43
CA LEU A 310 6.38 -5.01 5.56
C LEU A 310 6.62 -3.52 5.33
N ARG A 311 7.85 -3.13 4.94
CA ARG A 311 8.19 -1.72 4.67
C ARG A 311 7.30 -1.10 3.60
N HIS A 312 6.88 -1.89 2.61
CA HIS A 312 6.03 -1.44 1.51
C HIS A 312 4.53 -1.68 1.73
N SER A 313 4.11 -1.99 2.96
CA SER A 313 2.70 -2.20 3.33
C SER A 313 1.97 -3.19 2.40
N ALA A 314 2.64 -4.29 2.05
CA ALA A 314 2.08 -5.30 1.15
C ALA A 314 0.80 -5.93 1.76
N PRO A 315 -0.17 -6.37 0.93
CA PRO A 315 -1.38 -7.01 1.44
C PRO A 315 -1.08 -8.24 2.31
N GLN A 316 -1.88 -8.47 3.36
CA GLN A 316 -1.68 -9.57 4.31
C GLN A 316 -1.55 -10.96 3.62
N ARG A 317 -2.30 -11.20 2.55
CA ARG A 317 -2.20 -12.43 1.75
C ARG A 317 -0.84 -12.62 1.08
N VAL A 318 -0.19 -11.53 0.66
CA VAL A 318 1.15 -11.56 0.07
C VAL A 318 2.19 -11.82 1.15
N LEU A 319 2.07 -11.15 2.30
CA LEU A 319 2.91 -11.38 3.47
C LEU A 319 2.86 -12.85 3.91
N GLN A 320 1.65 -13.42 4.04
CA GLN A 320 1.46 -14.83 4.43
C GLN A 320 2.13 -15.80 3.45
N LYS A 321 1.96 -15.59 2.13
CA LYS A 321 2.59 -16.44 1.11
C LYS A 321 4.12 -16.36 1.16
N ALA A 322 4.68 -15.17 1.34
CA ALA A 322 6.11 -14.99 1.45
C ALA A 322 6.67 -15.67 2.70
N LEU A 323 6.01 -15.53 3.85
CA LEU A 323 6.36 -16.21 5.09
C LEU A 323 6.32 -17.73 4.95
N LEU A 324 5.28 -18.29 4.32
CA LEU A 324 5.21 -19.73 4.03
C LEU A 324 6.39 -20.20 3.16
N SER A 325 6.80 -19.41 2.16
CA SER A 325 8.00 -19.72 1.37
C SER A 325 9.26 -19.72 2.23
N ILE A 326 9.43 -18.71 3.08
CA ILE A 326 10.58 -18.59 3.99
C ILE A 326 10.62 -19.78 4.96
N PHE A 327 9.49 -20.15 5.56
CA PHE A 327 9.44 -21.30 6.47
C PHE A 327 9.77 -22.60 5.75
N ASN A 328 9.27 -22.80 4.52
CA ASN A 328 9.63 -23.96 3.71
C ASN A 328 11.11 -23.98 3.32
N ASP A 329 11.71 -22.83 3.04
CA ASP A 329 13.14 -22.71 2.75
C ASP A 329 13.99 -23.00 4.00
N PHE A 330 13.55 -22.57 5.18
CA PHE A 330 14.16 -22.95 6.47
C PHE A 330 14.09 -24.47 6.72
N ALA A 331 12.93 -25.10 6.53
CA ALA A 331 12.80 -26.55 6.70
C ALA A 331 13.70 -27.36 5.76
N LYS A 332 14.10 -26.78 4.61
CA LYS A 332 15.06 -27.38 3.67
C LYS A 332 16.52 -27.08 4.01
N GLY A 333 16.79 -26.27 5.03
CA GLY A 333 18.14 -25.82 5.40
C GLY A 333 18.71 -24.71 4.52
N ASN A 334 17.88 -24.02 3.72
CA ASN A 334 18.32 -22.92 2.85
C ASN A 334 18.43 -21.58 3.58
N ILE A 335 17.86 -21.49 4.78
CA ILE A 335 17.83 -20.28 5.61
C ILE A 335 18.29 -20.69 7.01
N ASP A 336 19.11 -19.85 7.63
CA ASP A 336 19.56 -20.06 9.00
C ASP A 336 18.50 -19.66 10.04
N PHE A 337 18.72 -20.07 11.28
CA PHE A 337 17.78 -19.80 12.35
C PHE A 337 17.74 -18.32 12.76
N GLU A 338 18.87 -17.61 12.68
CA GLU A 338 18.94 -16.18 13.01
C GLU A 338 18.04 -15.35 12.10
N THR A 339 17.97 -15.66 10.80
CA THR A 339 17.04 -14.98 9.88
C THR A 339 15.58 -15.13 10.31
N LEU A 340 15.16 -16.31 10.81
CA LEU A 340 13.80 -16.50 11.32
C LEU A 340 13.53 -15.68 12.58
N LYS A 341 14.51 -15.61 13.47
CA LYS A 341 14.41 -14.85 14.71
C LYS A 341 14.29 -13.35 14.44
N ASP A 342 15.03 -12.83 13.48
CA ASP A 342 14.89 -11.46 13.01
C ASP A 342 13.47 -11.19 12.49
N ILE A 343 12.91 -12.11 11.70
CA ILE A 343 11.53 -12.01 11.21
C ILE A 343 10.51 -11.93 12.36
N PHE A 344 10.69 -12.75 13.41
CA PHE A 344 9.81 -12.76 14.57
C PHE A 344 9.92 -11.52 15.45
N THR A 345 11.04 -10.79 15.40
CA THR A 345 11.26 -9.57 16.19
C THR A 345 10.89 -8.29 15.45
N ILE A 346 10.99 -8.27 14.11
CA ILE A 346 10.66 -7.11 13.28
C ILE A 346 9.16 -6.79 13.29
N SER A 347 8.29 -7.79 13.43
CA SER A 347 6.84 -7.58 13.31
C SER A 347 6.20 -7.09 14.60
N SER A 348 5.76 -5.83 14.62
CA SER A 348 4.74 -5.37 15.57
C SER A 348 3.38 -6.06 15.34
N GLU A 349 3.16 -6.65 14.16
CA GLU A 349 1.93 -7.35 13.75
C GLU A 349 2.14 -8.87 13.69
N SER A 350 1.81 -9.58 14.76
CA SER A 350 1.90 -11.04 14.85
C SER A 350 0.87 -11.80 14.00
N SER A 351 -0.09 -11.11 13.37
CA SER A 351 -1.24 -11.72 12.69
C SER A 351 -0.85 -12.46 11.40
N ALA A 352 -0.01 -11.88 10.55
CA ALA A 352 0.45 -12.50 9.30
C ALA A 352 1.33 -13.72 9.58
N ILE A 353 2.22 -13.61 10.58
CA ILE A 353 3.08 -14.71 11.03
C ILE A 353 2.25 -15.85 11.61
N SER A 354 1.31 -15.54 12.51
CA SER A 354 0.41 -16.53 13.08
C SER A 354 -0.38 -17.27 12.00
N SER A 355 -0.94 -16.54 11.03
CA SER A 355 -1.67 -17.13 9.90
C SER A 355 -0.79 -18.04 9.05
N ALA A 356 0.47 -17.65 8.79
CA ALA A 356 1.40 -18.48 8.03
C ALA A 356 1.81 -19.74 8.81
N LEU A 357 2.07 -19.62 10.11
CA LEU A 357 2.45 -20.75 10.97
C LEU A 357 1.32 -21.77 11.16
N VAL A 358 0.06 -21.35 11.18
CA VAL A 358 -1.09 -22.27 11.25
C VAL A 358 -1.22 -23.10 9.96
N ASP A 359 -0.95 -22.48 8.81
CA ASP A 359 -1.05 -23.15 7.50
C ASP A 359 0.18 -23.97 7.14
N TRP A 360 1.32 -23.75 7.81
CA TRP A 360 2.58 -24.42 7.51
C TRP A 360 2.58 -25.88 7.97
N ARG A 361 3.03 -26.79 7.09
CA ARG A 361 3.02 -28.26 7.30
C ARG A 361 4.42 -28.88 7.12
N PRO A 362 5.42 -28.56 7.97
CA PRO A 362 6.72 -29.22 7.93
C PRO A 362 6.70 -30.52 8.75
N GLU A 363 7.86 -31.15 8.91
CA GLU A 363 8.03 -32.22 9.89
C GLU A 363 7.72 -31.73 11.31
N PRO A 364 7.10 -32.57 12.17
CA PRO A 364 6.66 -32.14 13.50
C PRO A 364 7.78 -31.54 14.37
N GLN A 365 8.99 -32.09 14.32
CA GLN A 365 10.14 -31.61 15.09
C GLN A 365 10.52 -30.17 14.70
N VAL A 366 10.59 -29.89 13.40
CA VAL A 366 10.88 -28.57 12.85
C VAL A 366 9.78 -27.59 13.24
N TYR A 367 8.52 -28.01 13.12
CA TYR A 367 7.37 -27.19 13.52
C TYR A 367 7.46 -26.76 14.98
N CYS A 368 7.65 -27.73 15.88
CA CYS A 368 7.69 -27.48 17.32
C CYS A 368 8.83 -26.54 17.70
N TYR A 369 10.01 -26.68 17.08
CA TYR A 369 11.15 -25.81 17.32
C TYR A 369 10.86 -24.35 16.94
N VAL A 370 10.36 -24.12 15.72
CA VAL A 370 10.04 -22.78 15.22
C VAL A 370 8.92 -22.12 16.03
N MET A 371 7.88 -22.89 16.37
CA MET A 371 6.73 -22.37 17.12
C MET A 371 7.10 -21.92 18.53
N ILE A 372 7.99 -22.64 19.20
CA ILE A 372 8.43 -22.27 20.55
C ILE A 372 9.28 -21.00 20.49
N GLU A 373 10.15 -20.84 19.48
CA GLU A 373 10.87 -19.58 19.28
C GLU A 373 9.92 -18.42 19.01
N PHE A 374 8.93 -18.62 18.13
CA PHE A 374 7.92 -17.60 17.84
C PHE A 374 7.18 -17.18 19.10
N ILE A 375 6.74 -18.13 19.93
CA ILE A 375 6.04 -17.86 21.20
C ILE A 375 6.95 -17.09 22.17
N CYS A 376 8.22 -17.48 22.28
CA CYS A 376 9.19 -16.81 23.15
C CYS A 376 9.50 -15.37 22.70
N SER A 377 9.59 -15.15 21.39
CA SER A 377 9.83 -13.82 20.80
C SER A 377 8.61 -12.91 20.89
N ASN A 378 7.41 -13.47 20.84
CA ASN A 378 6.15 -12.74 20.80
C ASN A 378 5.30 -12.99 22.04
N LYS A 379 5.71 -12.43 23.18
CA LYS A 379 5.00 -12.59 24.47
C LYS A 379 3.63 -11.89 24.53
N THR A 380 3.29 -11.08 23.53
CA THR A 380 1.98 -10.44 23.38
C THR A 380 0.97 -11.42 22.78
N LYS A 381 -0.34 -11.19 22.99
CA LYS A 381 -1.44 -12.13 22.67
C LYS A 381 -1.27 -12.85 21.32
N ILE A 382 -0.76 -14.08 21.37
CA ILE A 382 -0.72 -15.04 20.26
C ILE A 382 -2.12 -15.62 20.09
N PRO A 383 -2.64 -15.74 18.86
CA PRO A 383 -3.99 -16.23 18.66
C PRO A 383 -4.11 -17.73 19.00
N PRO A 384 -5.22 -18.19 19.61
CA PRO A 384 -5.41 -19.58 20.04
C PRO A 384 -5.11 -20.69 19.00
N PRO A 385 -5.42 -20.52 17.70
CA PRO A 385 -5.11 -21.53 16.69
C PRO A 385 -3.63 -21.91 16.58
N VAL A 386 -2.72 -20.98 16.90
CA VAL A 386 -1.26 -21.23 16.91
C VAL A 386 -0.93 -22.25 18.01
N TYR A 387 -1.46 -22.07 19.22
CA TYR A 387 -1.29 -23.03 20.31
C TYR A 387 -1.93 -24.39 19.99
N CYS A 388 -3.13 -24.38 19.41
CA CYS A 388 -3.82 -25.62 19.02
C CYS A 388 -2.96 -26.46 18.08
N ARG A 389 -2.34 -25.82 17.09
CA ARG A 389 -1.49 -26.53 16.13
C ARG A 389 -0.17 -27.00 16.73
N LEU A 390 0.41 -26.25 17.68
CA LEU A 390 1.57 -26.70 18.46
C LEU A 390 1.25 -27.97 19.26
N ILE A 391 0.10 -28.00 19.96
CA ILE A 391 -0.36 -29.17 20.74
C ILE A 391 -0.48 -30.40 19.83
N GLU A 392 -1.14 -30.28 18.69
CA GLU A 392 -1.25 -31.38 17.72
C GLU A 392 0.12 -31.91 17.30
N SER A 393 1.05 -31.01 17.02
CA SER A 393 2.37 -31.37 16.50
C SER A 393 3.22 -32.04 17.58
N LEU A 394 3.18 -31.56 18.82
CA LEU A 394 3.88 -32.17 19.96
C LEU A 394 3.36 -33.58 20.26
N ILE A 395 2.04 -33.79 20.21
CA ILE A 395 1.44 -35.12 20.47
C ILE A 395 1.80 -36.09 19.34
N ASN A 396 1.67 -35.66 18.08
CA ASN A 396 1.98 -36.52 16.93
C ASN A 396 3.47 -36.89 16.85
N ASP A 397 4.36 -36.04 17.36
CA ASP A 397 5.80 -36.32 17.46
C ASP A 397 6.20 -37.08 18.73
N GLY A 398 5.26 -37.38 19.63
CA GLY A 398 5.54 -38.03 20.91
C GLY A 398 6.23 -37.15 21.96
N GLN A 399 6.31 -35.84 21.76
CA GLN A 399 6.88 -34.87 22.72
C GLN A 399 5.90 -34.51 23.86
N THR A 400 5.24 -35.49 24.46
CA THR A 400 4.22 -35.28 25.49
C THR A 400 4.80 -34.69 26.78
N SER A 401 6.04 -35.02 27.13
CA SER A 401 6.75 -34.40 28.27
C SER A 401 6.94 -32.90 28.11
N ARG A 402 7.25 -32.45 26.89
CA ARG A 402 7.41 -31.02 26.56
C ARG A 402 6.07 -30.30 26.60
N LEU A 403 5.01 -30.93 26.06
CA LEU A 403 3.65 -30.40 26.17
C LEU A 403 3.24 -30.23 27.65
N LEU A 404 3.52 -31.23 28.50
CA LEU A 404 3.23 -31.14 29.93
C LEU A 404 3.91 -29.93 30.57
N MET A 405 5.19 -29.69 30.27
CA MET A 405 5.91 -28.51 30.77
C MET A 405 5.27 -27.21 30.27
N LEU A 406 4.96 -27.09 28.97
CA LEU A 406 4.35 -25.87 28.41
C LEU A 406 3.00 -25.52 29.06
N LEU A 407 2.21 -26.54 29.42
CA LEU A 407 0.95 -26.38 30.14
C LEU A 407 1.16 -26.01 31.61
N GLN A 408 2.08 -26.70 32.31
CA GLN A 408 2.36 -26.44 33.73
C GLN A 408 2.94 -25.05 33.99
N TYR A 409 3.79 -24.55 33.09
CA TYR A 409 4.39 -23.22 33.19
C TYR A 409 3.51 -22.11 32.60
N HIS A 410 2.27 -22.41 32.19
CA HIS A 410 1.34 -21.44 31.59
C HIS A 410 1.91 -20.69 30.37
N ILE A 411 2.82 -21.32 29.62
CA ILE A 411 3.30 -20.79 28.33
C ILE A 411 2.18 -20.90 27.30
N ILE A 412 1.41 -21.98 27.36
CA ILE A 412 0.11 -22.09 26.70
C ILE A 412 -0.92 -21.45 27.65
N PRO A 413 -1.54 -20.32 27.28
CA PRO A 413 -2.47 -19.61 28.15
C PRO A 413 -3.80 -20.35 28.27
N ASP A 414 -4.54 -20.04 29.33
CA ASP A 414 -5.93 -20.48 29.47
C ASP A 414 -6.78 -19.81 28.39
N ASP A 415 -7.32 -20.62 27.48
CA ASP A 415 -8.21 -20.18 26.41
C ASP A 415 -9.22 -21.28 26.08
N GLU A 416 -10.43 -20.89 25.72
CA GLU A 416 -11.53 -21.81 25.44
C GLU A 416 -11.23 -22.73 24.24
N ILE A 417 -10.69 -22.17 23.15
CA ILE A 417 -10.37 -22.92 21.93
C ILE A 417 -9.25 -23.92 22.21
N VAL A 418 -8.25 -23.51 22.99
CA VAL A 418 -7.13 -24.37 23.40
C VAL A 418 -7.61 -25.52 24.31
N ALA A 419 -8.49 -25.24 25.27
CA ALA A 419 -9.05 -26.27 26.12
C ALA A 419 -9.86 -27.30 25.33
N LEU A 420 -10.70 -26.84 24.39
CA LEU A 420 -11.46 -27.73 23.51
C LEU A 420 -10.54 -28.60 22.63
N GLN A 421 -9.43 -28.03 22.16
CA GLN A 421 -8.41 -28.78 21.43
C GLN A 421 -7.82 -29.91 22.30
N LEU A 422 -7.48 -29.63 23.55
CA LEU A 422 -6.97 -30.66 24.48
C LEU A 422 -8.00 -31.76 24.75
N VAL A 423 -9.29 -31.43 24.89
CA VAL A 423 -10.36 -32.42 25.02
C VAL A 423 -10.41 -33.35 23.80
N SER A 424 -10.26 -32.79 22.59
CA SER A 424 -10.24 -33.59 21.35
C SER A 424 -9.05 -34.55 21.25
N MET A 425 -7.98 -34.29 22.00
CA MET A 425 -6.75 -35.08 22.01
C MET A 425 -6.65 -36.08 23.16
N ARG A 426 -7.72 -36.23 23.97
CA ARG A 426 -7.72 -37.07 25.19
C ARG A 426 -7.30 -38.52 24.95
N GLU A 427 -7.63 -39.10 23.79
CA GLU A 427 -7.30 -40.49 23.46
C GLU A 427 -5.83 -40.68 23.08
N LYS A 428 -5.13 -39.58 22.78
CA LYS A 428 -3.71 -39.58 22.38
C LYS A 428 -2.78 -39.07 23.47
N CYS A 429 -3.32 -38.48 24.53
CA CYS A 429 -2.53 -37.86 25.59
C CYS A 429 -3.29 -37.90 26.92
N ASP A 430 -2.84 -38.75 27.83
CA ASP A 430 -3.53 -39.09 29.09
C ASP A 430 -3.85 -37.87 29.97
N PHE A 431 -2.94 -36.88 30.03
CA PHE A 431 -3.14 -35.69 30.86
C PHE A 431 -3.94 -34.58 30.17
N ALA A 432 -4.18 -34.66 28.85
CA ALA A 432 -4.76 -33.55 28.08
C ALA A 432 -6.17 -33.18 28.58
N TYR A 433 -6.98 -34.19 28.89
CA TYR A 433 -8.33 -33.98 29.41
C TYR A 433 -8.33 -33.22 30.74
N GLN A 434 -7.48 -33.64 31.69
CA GLN A 434 -7.40 -33.00 33.00
C GLN A 434 -6.99 -31.52 32.89
N PHE A 435 -5.97 -31.23 32.08
CA PHE A 435 -5.53 -29.85 31.85
C PHE A 435 -6.61 -28.99 31.18
N ALA A 436 -7.36 -29.54 30.22
CA ALA A 436 -8.46 -28.83 29.59
C ALA A 436 -9.53 -28.41 30.61
N MET A 437 -9.91 -29.33 31.51
CA MET A 437 -10.89 -29.06 32.56
C MET A 437 -10.38 -28.01 33.55
N ASP A 438 -9.11 -28.10 33.92
CA ASP A 438 -8.49 -27.13 34.82
C ASP A 438 -8.41 -25.72 34.18
N MET A 439 -8.10 -25.62 32.88
CA MET A 439 -8.15 -24.36 32.12
C MET A 439 -9.56 -23.75 32.14
N LEU A 440 -10.58 -24.54 31.79
CA LEU A 440 -11.97 -24.07 31.75
C LEU A 440 -12.47 -23.60 33.12
N LYS A 441 -12.12 -24.32 34.19
CA LYS A 441 -12.46 -23.95 35.56
C LYS A 441 -11.82 -22.62 35.96
N ARG A 442 -10.55 -22.37 35.61
CA ARG A 442 -9.86 -21.10 35.91
C ARG A 442 -10.45 -19.89 35.19
N MET A 443 -11.08 -20.07 34.03
CA MET A 443 -11.67 -18.97 33.25
C MET A 443 -13.02 -18.43 33.79
N ASN A 444 -13.61 -19.05 34.82
CA ASN A 444 -14.82 -18.63 35.56
C ASN A 444 -16.11 -18.33 34.74
N LYS A 445 -16.08 -18.43 33.40
CA LYS A 445 -17.21 -18.11 32.50
C LYS A 445 -17.68 -19.30 31.65
N ASN A 446 -17.05 -20.46 31.76
CA ASN A 446 -17.23 -21.58 30.82
C ASN A 446 -18.03 -22.75 31.41
N ASN A 447 -18.90 -22.49 32.40
CA ASN A 447 -19.67 -23.54 33.08
C ASN A 447 -20.55 -24.37 32.13
N ASN A 448 -21.13 -23.73 31.10
CA ASN A 448 -21.92 -24.43 30.09
C ASN A 448 -21.04 -25.35 29.21
N GLN A 449 -19.84 -24.90 28.84
CA GLN A 449 -18.89 -25.71 28.08
C GLN A 449 -18.44 -26.94 28.88
N ILE A 450 -18.08 -26.74 30.15
CA ILE A 450 -17.65 -27.81 31.06
C ILE A 450 -18.73 -28.88 31.14
N LEU A 451 -19.99 -28.46 31.32
CA LEU A 451 -21.13 -29.36 31.34
C LEU A 451 -21.29 -30.14 30.02
N GLN A 452 -21.22 -29.46 28.88
CA GLN A 452 -21.32 -30.10 27.56
C GLN A 452 -20.20 -31.11 27.34
N ILE A 453 -18.97 -30.82 27.77
CA ILE A 453 -17.83 -31.73 27.68
C ILE A 453 -18.07 -32.98 28.55
N LEU A 454 -18.50 -32.82 29.80
CA LEU A 454 -18.76 -33.94 30.72
C LEU A 454 -19.86 -34.88 30.17
N ILE A 455 -20.93 -34.30 29.64
CA ILE A 455 -22.01 -35.06 28.98
C ILE A 455 -21.47 -35.79 27.75
N ALA A 456 -20.71 -35.12 26.88
CA ALA A 456 -20.17 -35.71 25.65
C ALA A 456 -19.19 -36.87 25.90
N ILE A 457 -18.52 -36.89 27.06
CA ILE A 457 -17.58 -37.96 27.45
C ILE A 457 -18.30 -39.10 28.19
N GLY A 458 -19.56 -38.89 28.58
CA GLY A 458 -20.36 -39.85 29.31
C GLY A 458 -20.07 -39.89 30.82
N ASP A 459 -19.42 -38.86 31.37
CA ASP A 459 -19.25 -38.71 32.82
C ASP A 459 -20.46 -37.98 33.42
N TYR A 460 -21.60 -38.66 33.35
CA TYR A 460 -22.88 -38.14 33.78
C TYR A 460 -22.96 -37.86 35.29
N ALA A 461 -22.16 -38.56 36.09
CA ALA A 461 -22.09 -38.35 37.53
C ALA A 461 -21.42 -37.02 37.85
N GLU A 462 -20.25 -36.75 37.26
CA GLU A 462 -19.53 -35.49 37.44
C GLU A 462 -20.29 -34.31 36.80
N ALA A 463 -20.93 -34.53 35.64
CA ALA A 463 -21.82 -33.53 35.02
C ALA A 463 -22.91 -33.06 35.99
N LEU A 464 -23.53 -34.01 36.69
CA LEU A 464 -24.59 -33.75 37.66
C LEU A 464 -24.07 -32.98 38.88
N ILE A 465 -22.95 -33.42 39.45
CA ILE A 465 -22.29 -32.76 40.60
C ILE A 465 -21.91 -31.33 40.21
N PHE A 466 -21.37 -31.14 39.02
CA PHE A 466 -21.00 -29.82 38.50
C PHE A 466 -22.22 -28.90 38.35
N CYS A 467 -23.33 -29.39 37.80
CA CYS A 467 -24.58 -28.63 37.69
C CYS A 467 -25.11 -28.15 39.04
N ILE A 468 -25.13 -29.03 40.04
CA ILE A 468 -25.65 -28.73 41.38
C ILE A 468 -24.75 -27.71 42.08
N SER A 469 -23.43 -27.93 42.04
CA SER A 469 -22.45 -27.06 42.71
C SER A 469 -22.35 -25.66 42.10
N HIS A 470 -22.47 -25.53 40.78
CA HIS A 470 -22.28 -24.26 40.06
C HIS A 470 -23.61 -23.64 39.59
N LYS A 471 -24.76 -24.21 39.97
CA LYS A 471 -26.12 -23.75 39.62
C LYS A 471 -26.34 -23.56 38.10
N VAL A 472 -25.75 -24.44 37.29
CA VAL A 472 -25.87 -24.39 35.83
C VAL A 472 -27.26 -24.90 35.42
N GLN A 473 -27.86 -24.26 34.41
CA GLN A 473 -29.15 -24.70 33.90
C GLN A 473 -28.98 -25.89 32.95
N LEU A 474 -29.69 -26.98 33.23
CA LEU A 474 -29.80 -28.14 32.35
C LEU A 474 -31.02 -27.99 31.44
N SER A 475 -30.90 -28.44 30.18
CA SER A 475 -32.06 -28.59 29.30
C SER A 475 -32.89 -29.82 29.68
N ASN A 476 -34.18 -29.83 29.37
CA ASN A 476 -35.06 -30.98 29.66
C ASN A 476 -34.56 -32.28 28.99
N HIS A 477 -33.95 -32.18 27.82
CA HIS A 477 -33.35 -33.32 27.12
C HIS A 477 -32.17 -33.91 27.91
N ASP A 478 -31.29 -33.04 28.42
CA ASP A 478 -30.10 -33.46 29.19
C ASP A 478 -30.48 -34.05 30.55
N ILE A 479 -31.55 -33.55 31.18
CA ILE A 479 -32.10 -34.14 32.42
C ILE A 479 -32.57 -35.56 32.17
N THR A 480 -33.26 -35.79 31.04
CA THR A 480 -33.81 -37.12 30.71
C THR A 480 -32.69 -38.12 30.39
N SER A 481 -31.64 -37.68 29.70
CA SER A 481 -30.46 -38.52 29.43
C SER A 481 -29.67 -38.82 30.70
N LEU A 482 -29.43 -37.82 31.56
CA LEU A 482 -28.78 -37.99 32.88
C LEU A 482 -29.53 -38.99 33.76
N LEU A 483 -30.86 -38.89 33.84
CA LEU A 483 -31.71 -39.80 34.62
C LEU A 483 -31.65 -41.26 34.12
N SER A 484 -31.48 -41.46 32.81
CA SER A 484 -31.43 -42.80 32.22
C SER A 484 -30.09 -43.52 32.43
N GLN A 485 -29.00 -42.77 32.62
CA GLN A 485 -27.64 -43.34 32.67
C GLN A 485 -27.01 -43.32 34.07
N VAL A 486 -27.36 -42.37 34.93
CA VAL A 486 -26.84 -42.31 36.31
C VAL A 486 -27.55 -43.33 37.19
N LYS A 487 -26.84 -44.42 37.55
CA LYS A 487 -27.37 -45.49 38.43
C LYS A 487 -27.19 -45.21 39.93
N ASN A 488 -26.50 -44.13 40.31
CA ASN A 488 -26.20 -43.84 41.70
C ASN A 488 -27.44 -43.21 42.40
N PRO A 489 -28.05 -43.90 43.39
CA PRO A 489 -29.29 -43.45 44.02
C PRO A 489 -29.14 -42.15 44.82
N VAL A 490 -27.94 -41.86 45.35
CA VAL A 490 -27.66 -40.64 46.11
C VAL A 490 -27.63 -39.42 45.18
N LEU A 491 -26.99 -39.57 44.02
CA LEU A 491 -26.94 -38.52 43.01
C LEU A 491 -28.32 -38.23 42.42
N LEU A 492 -29.11 -39.28 42.16
CA LEU A 492 -30.51 -39.13 41.73
C LEU A 492 -31.38 -38.40 42.77
N PHE A 493 -31.17 -38.67 44.05
CA PHE A 493 -31.84 -37.95 45.13
C PHE A 493 -31.45 -36.46 45.17
N GLN A 494 -30.16 -36.15 45.02
CA GLN A 494 -29.68 -34.76 44.98
C GLN A 494 -30.19 -33.99 43.75
N LEU A 495 -30.28 -34.64 42.59
CA LEU A 495 -30.90 -34.07 41.39
C LEU A 495 -32.39 -33.74 41.64
N ASN A 496 -33.14 -34.67 42.23
CA ASN A 496 -34.56 -34.45 42.53
C ASN A 496 -34.75 -33.27 43.50
N GLN A 497 -33.92 -33.12 44.53
CA GLN A 497 -33.94 -31.93 45.38
C GLN A 497 -33.61 -30.65 44.61
N TYR A 498 -32.60 -30.67 43.74
CA TYR A 498 -32.22 -29.51 42.93
C TYR A 498 -33.35 -29.07 41.99
N LEU A 499 -34.03 -30.02 41.34
CA LEU A 499 -35.18 -29.76 40.47
C LEU A 499 -36.40 -29.26 41.25
N GLN A 500 -36.68 -29.83 42.43
CA GLN A 500 -37.78 -29.39 43.30
C GLN A 500 -37.59 -27.95 43.80
N ASN A 501 -36.38 -27.60 44.24
CA ASN A 501 -36.04 -26.24 44.67
C ASN A 501 -36.13 -25.19 43.54
N LYS A 502 -36.09 -25.63 42.27
CA LYS A 502 -36.28 -24.79 41.09
C LYS A 502 -37.74 -24.55 40.73
N ASN A 503 -38.66 -25.46 41.12
CA ASN A 503 -40.10 -25.32 40.88
C ASN A 503 -40.82 -24.49 41.95
N THR A 504 -40.12 -24.13 43.04
CA THR A 504 -40.64 -23.34 44.17
C THR A 504 -40.22 -21.87 44.16
N ASN A 505 -39.41 -21.43 43.19
CA ASN A 505 -39.11 -20.03 42.88
C ASN A 505 -39.57 -19.74 41.46
#